data_AF-A0A2N0XGE4-F1
#
_entry.id   AF-A0A2N0XGE4-F1
#
_cell.length_a   1.000
_cell.length_b   1.000
_cell.length_c   1.000
_cell.angle_alpha   90.00
_cell.angle_beta   90.00
_cell.angle_gamma   90.00
#
_symmetry.space_group_name_H-M   'P 1'
#
loop_
_entity.id
_entity.type
_entity.pdbx_description
1 polymer ?
#
loop_
_entity_poly.entity_id
_entity_poly.type
_entity_poly.pdbx_seq_one_letter_code
_entity_poly.pdbx_strand_id
1 'polypeptide(L)'
;VFFVDAANAPYVKTKPLHKSQEIINETVEGTLFKICVQINYELERLLLGFGDSLVVHKPRRLRLRMEEKFRSGNKNYQDLVIPDEN
;
A
#
# COMPACT_ATOMS: atom_id res chain seq x y z
N VAL A 1 -2.46 0.56 10.38
CA VAL A 1 -2.33 -0.91 10.31
C VAL A 1 -2.51 -1.30 8.86
N PHE A 2 -1.55 -2.01 8.30
CA PHE A 2 -1.56 -2.44 6.91
C PHE A 2 -0.96 -3.84 6.81
N PHE A 3 -1.42 -4.61 5.84
CA PHE A 3 -0.91 -5.92 5.50
C PHE A 3 0.03 -5.80 4.30
N VAL A 4 1.09 -6.60 4.30
CA VAL A 4 1.99 -6.77 3.15
C VAL A 4 2.11 -8.26 2.87
N ASP A 5 2.03 -8.65 1.60
CA ASP A 5 2.18 -10.04 1.19
C ASP A 5 3.52 -10.67 1.59
N ALA A 6 3.61 -12.00 1.54
CA ALA A 6 4.80 -12.75 1.94
C ALA A 6 6.05 -12.41 1.10
N ALA A 7 5.89 -12.04 -0.17
CA ALA A 7 7.00 -11.73 -1.06
C ALA A 7 7.67 -10.39 -0.71
N ASN A 8 6.87 -9.40 -0.29
CA ASN A 8 7.33 -8.05 0.00
C ASN A 8 7.57 -7.80 1.50
N ALA A 9 7.00 -8.62 2.38
CA ALA A 9 7.17 -8.48 3.83
C ALA A 9 8.65 -8.45 4.30
N PRO A 10 9.59 -9.29 3.79
CA PRO A 10 11.00 -9.23 4.21
C PRO A 10 11.65 -7.86 3.98
N TYR A 11 11.32 -7.21 2.86
CA TYR A 11 11.79 -5.86 2.57
C TYR A 11 11.27 -4.85 3.59
N VAL A 12 9.97 -4.87 3.87
CA VAL A 12 9.34 -3.94 4.84
C VAL A 12 9.83 -4.17 6.27
N LYS A 13 10.18 -5.41 6.64
CA LYS A 13 10.82 -5.71 7.94
C LYS A 13 12.21 -5.10 8.06
N THR A 14 13.03 -5.19 7.02
CA THR A 14 14.42 -4.70 7.03
C THR A 14 14.53 -3.20 6.76
N LYS A 15 13.55 -2.61 6.08
CA LYS A 15 13.42 -1.18 5.77
C LYS A 15 12.10 -0.65 6.34
N PRO A 16 12.03 -0.37 7.66
CA PRO A 16 10.79 0.05 8.29
C PRO A 16 10.29 1.38 7.71
N LEU A 17 9.00 1.43 7.40
CA LEU A 17 8.36 2.61 6.79
C LEU A 17 8.32 3.82 7.73
N HIS A 18 8.39 3.55 9.04
CA HIS A 18 8.47 4.56 10.08
C HIS A 18 9.07 3.94 11.35
N LYS A 19 9.70 4.76 12.19
CA LYS A 19 10.36 4.29 13.44
C LYS A 19 9.42 3.60 14.43
N SER A 20 8.11 3.87 14.36
CA SER A 20 7.09 3.23 15.23
C SER A 20 6.49 1.96 14.61
N GLN A 21 7.16 1.36 13.63
CA GLN A 21 6.71 0.13 13.00
C GLN A 21 6.77 -1.05 13.97
N GLU A 22 5.64 -1.72 14.12
CA GLU A 22 5.45 -2.92 14.91
C GLU A 22 4.90 -4.04 14.01
N ILE A 23 5.41 -5.25 14.19
CA ILE A 23 4.83 -6.46 13.61
C ILE A 23 3.72 -6.92 14.55
N ILE A 24 2.50 -7.02 14.02
CA ILE A 24 1.30 -7.41 14.78
C ILE A 24 1.00 -8.89 14.62
N ASN A 25 1.20 -9.43 13.42
CA ASN A 25 1.01 -10.84 13.12
C ASN A 25 1.82 -11.24 11.89
N GLU A 26 2.28 -12.49 11.85
CA GLU A 26 2.95 -13.09 10.70
C GLU A 26 2.29 -14.41 10.34
N THR A 27 2.04 -14.60 9.04
CA THR A 27 1.41 -15.78 8.48
C THR A 27 2.11 -16.19 7.20
N VAL A 28 1.77 -17.35 6.65
CA VAL A 28 2.27 -17.80 5.34
C VAL A 28 1.85 -16.88 4.19
N GLU A 29 0.76 -16.12 4.35
CA GLU A 29 0.26 -15.18 3.33
C GLU A 29 1.00 -13.85 3.36
N GLY A 30 1.57 -13.48 4.51
CA GLY A 30 2.22 -12.18 4.68
C GLY A 30 2.27 -11.70 6.13
N THR A 31 2.54 -10.42 6.30
CA THR A 31 2.77 -9.78 7.61
C THR A 31 1.86 -8.58 7.82
N LEU A 32 1.24 -8.51 9.00
CA LEU A 32 0.44 -7.37 9.43
C LEU A 32 1.32 -6.42 10.24
N PHE A 33 1.42 -5.17 9.79
CA PHE A 33 2.19 -4.13 10.44
C PHE A 33 1.30 -3.03 11.03
N LYS A 34 1.83 -2.34 12.04
CA LYS A 34 1.25 -1.13 12.63
C LYS A 34 2.33 -0.04 12.70
N ILE A 35 1.93 1.19 12.39
CA ILE A 35 2.72 2.40 12.59
C ILE A 35 1.83 3.45 13.26
N CYS A 36 2.43 4.33 14.05
CA CYS A 36 1.79 5.49 14.65
C CYS A 36 2.32 6.76 13.98
N VAL A 37 1.50 7.35 13.12
CA VAL A 37 1.83 8.52 12.27
C VAL A 37 0.57 9.36 12.02
N GLN A 38 0.76 10.62 11.62
CA GLN A 38 -0.32 11.46 11.09
C GLN A 38 -0.60 11.09 9.63
N ILE A 39 -1.88 11.09 9.23
CA ILE A 39 -2.26 10.81 7.84
C ILE A 39 -1.98 12.05 7.00
N ASN A 40 -1.03 11.94 6.07
CA ASN A 40 -0.65 13.00 5.14
C ASN A 40 -0.35 12.43 3.74
N TYR A 41 -0.06 13.33 2.80
CA TYR A 41 0.22 12.95 1.40
C TYR A 41 1.51 12.14 1.22
N GLU A 42 2.48 12.25 2.12
CA GLU A 42 3.72 11.46 2.06
C GLU A 42 3.45 10.01 2.45
N LEU A 43 2.69 9.79 3.53
CA LEU A 43 2.25 8.47 3.93
C LEU A 43 1.44 7.80 2.83
N GLU A 44 0.50 8.52 2.22
CA GLU A 44 -0.30 8.01 1.10
C GLU A 44 0.58 7.57 -0.06
N ARG A 45 1.54 8.42 -0.49
CA ARG A 45 2.46 8.08 -1.60
C ARG A 45 3.36 6.90 -1.26
N LEU A 46 3.89 6.85 -0.03
CA LEU A 46 4.73 5.76 0.44
C LEU A 46 3.98 4.43 0.37
N LEU A 47 2.75 4.38 0.87
CA LEU A 47 1.93 3.16 0.87
C LEU A 47 1.50 2.77 -0.55
N LEU A 48 1.11 3.74 -1.40
CA LEU A 48 0.77 3.50 -2.80
C LEU A 48 1.93 2.93 -3.61
N GLY A 49 3.18 3.27 -3.26
CA GLY A 49 4.38 2.78 -3.93
C GLY A 49 4.56 1.25 -3.87
N PHE A 50 3.86 0.58 -2.96
CA PHE A 50 3.83 -0.89 -2.87
C PHE A 50 2.78 -1.53 -3.79
N GLY A 51 1.94 -0.74 -4.45
CA GLY A 51 0.93 -1.26 -5.37
C GLY A 51 -0.04 -2.24 -4.71
N ASP A 52 -0.27 -3.36 -5.38
CA ASP A 52 -1.14 -4.46 -4.96
C ASP A 52 -0.59 -5.30 -3.80
N SER A 53 0.72 -5.25 -3.54
CA SER A 53 1.36 -6.01 -2.45
C SER A 53 1.03 -5.53 -1.04
N LEU A 54 0.49 -4.31 -0.89
CA LEU A 54 0.16 -3.69 0.40
C LEU A 54 -1.30 -3.27 0.46
N VAL A 55 -1.97 -3.69 1.54
CA VAL A 55 -3.37 -3.32 1.80
C VAL A 55 -3.51 -2.63 3.15
N VAL A 56 -4.00 -1.39 3.13
CA VAL A 56 -4.31 -0.66 4.37
C VAL A 56 -5.56 -1.26 5.02
N HIS A 57 -5.46 -1.73 6.26
CA HIS A 57 -6.61 -2.23 7.03
C HIS A 57 -7.27 -1.13 7.86
N LYS A 58 -6.46 -0.30 8.53
CA LYS A 58 -6.92 0.79 9.41
C LYS A 58 -6.00 2.01 9.31
N PRO A 59 -6.55 3.23 9.41
CA PRO A 59 -7.97 3.53 9.63
C PRO A 59 -8.80 3.45 8.34
N ARG A 60 -10.13 3.28 8.49
CA ARG A 60 -11.07 3.14 7.36
C ARG A 60 -10.94 4.27 6.34
N ARG A 61 -10.78 5.52 6.80
CA ARG A 61 -10.63 6.69 5.91
C ARG A 61 -9.43 6.56 4.98
N LEU A 62 -8.28 6.11 5.50
CA LEU A 62 -7.09 5.90 4.68
C LEU A 62 -7.29 4.74 3.70
N ARG A 63 -7.86 3.62 4.17
CA ARG A 63 -8.18 2.46 3.32
C ARG A 63 -9.04 2.84 2.11
N LEU A 64 -10.14 3.57 2.33
CA LEU A 64 -11.03 4.02 1.25
C LEU A 64 -10.32 4.96 0.28
N ARG A 65 -9.44 5.82 0.80
CA ARG A 65 -8.66 6.73 -0.05
C ARG A 65 -7.64 5.99 -0.92
N MET A 66 -7.02 4.92 -0.42
CA MET A 66 -6.15 4.05 -1.23
C MET A 66 -6.96 3.33 -2.31
N GLU A 67 -8.12 2.77 -1.96
CA GLU A 67 -9.02 2.12 -2.92
C GLU A 67 -9.44 3.07 -4.06
N GLU A 68 -9.80 4.31 -3.73
CA GLU A 68 -10.15 5.34 -4.72
C GLU A 68 -8.98 5.69 -5.65
N LYS A 69 -7.76 5.77 -5.09
CA LYS A 69 -6.54 6.04 -5.87
C LYS A 69 -6.22 4.90 -6.83
N PHE A 70 -6.32 3.65 -6.39
CA PHE A 70 -6.13 2.50 -7.28
C PHE A 70 -7.20 2.43 -8.37
N ARG A 71 -8.47 2.67 -8.04
CA ARG A 71 -9.56 2.70 -9.03
C ARG A 71 -9.35 3.79 -10.07
N SER A 72 -9.01 4.99 -9.63
CA SER A 72 -8.72 6.12 -10.52
C SER A 72 -7.50 5.83 -11.40
N GLY A 73 -6.43 5.26 -10.81
CA GLY A 73 -5.24 4.86 -11.54
C GLY A 73 -5.53 3.82 -12.61
N ASN A 74 -6.27 2.76 -12.27
CA ASN A 74 -6.68 1.73 -13.22
C ASN A 74 -7.54 2.33 -14.35
N LYS A 75 -8.48 3.22 -14.03
CA LYS A 75 -9.30 3.91 -15.03
C LYS A 75 -8.44 4.71 -16.01
N ASN A 76 -7.39 5.40 -15.55
CA ASN A 76 -6.49 6.14 -16.44
C ASN A 76 -5.86 5.22 -17.51
N TYR A 77 -5.50 3.98 -17.17
CA TYR A 77 -4.98 3.02 -18.14
C TYR A 77 -6.07 2.46 -19.06
N GLN A 78 -7.29 2.25 -18.54
CA GLN A 78 -8.43 1.80 -19.36
C GLN A 78 -8.87 2.85 -20.39
N ASP A 79 -8.81 4.12 -20.01
CA ASP A 79 -9.20 5.25 -20.86
C ASP A 79 -8.07 5.70 -21.81
N LEU A 80 -6.85 5.15 -21.65
CA LEU A 80 -5.70 5.49 -22.48
C LEU A 80 -5.88 4.88 -23.88
N VAL A 81 -6.16 5.74 -24.86
CA VAL A 81 -6.10 5.38 -26.28
C VAL A 81 -4.68 5.62 -26.77
N ILE A 82 -3.96 4.54 -27.08
CA ILE A 82 -2.65 4.60 -27.74
C ILE A 82 -2.90 4.41 -29.23
N PRO A 83 -2.73 5.45 -30.08
CA PRO A 83 -2.77 5.27 -31.52
C PRO A 83 -1.65 4.31 -31.92
N ASP A 84 -1.97 3.34 -32.79
CA ASP A 84 -1.13 2.21 -33.21
C ASP A 84 0.36 2.39 -32.90
N GLU A 85 0.83 1.62 -31.91
CA GLU A 85 2.24 1.26 -31.82
C GLU A 85 2.57 0.46 -33.10
N ASN A 86 2.97 1.15 -34.16
CA ASN A 86 3.57 0.53 -35.34
C ASN A 86 4.72 -0.40 -34.94
#